data_AF-A0A497E419-F1
#
_entry.id   AF-A0A497E419-F1
#
_cell.length_a   1.000
_cell.length_b   1.000
_cell.length_c   1.000
_cell.angle_alpha   90.00
_cell.angle_beta   90.00
_cell.angle_gamma   90.00
#
_symmetry.space_group_name_H-M   'P 1'
#
loop_
_entity.id
_entity.type
_entity.pdbx_description
1 polymer ?
#
loop_
_entity_poly.entity_id
_entity_poly.type
_entity_poly.pdbx_seq_one_letter_code
_entity_poly.pdbx_strand_id
1 'polypeptide(L)'
;MPEWNIHNKWAEKLGISIQVSNYVNCLIDSPEKCPGFLDFAADRDNWLDFYKRTHSSWPYKANLKSLRSDSHLFRKLLWIEHDAGRGRSNKTATYIQLKFMRHKGSEYVKAWYLHHALDYVEKLAAAYPIEEILSRLEERTKTCPELEAVKDLIRSNSTQILQDLESNS
;
A
#
# COMPACT_ATOMS: atom_id res chain seq x y z
N MET A 1 10.54 -0.49 8.97
CA MET A 1 9.50 0.34 8.34
C MET A 1 9.82 1.71 8.85
N PRO A 2 10.04 2.69 7.97
CA PRO A 2 10.43 4.02 8.40
C PRO A 2 9.37 4.61 9.33
N GLU A 3 9.79 5.50 10.22
CA GLU A 3 8.84 6.25 11.04
C GLU A 3 7.89 7.08 10.15
N TRP A 4 6.65 7.29 10.62
CA TRP A 4 5.63 8.04 9.86
C TRP A 4 6.06 9.48 9.54
N ASN A 5 6.94 10.08 10.33
CA ASN A 5 7.51 11.40 10.05
C ASN A 5 8.32 11.43 8.73
N ILE A 6 9.05 10.38 8.39
CA ILE A 6 9.81 10.23 7.14
C ILE A 6 8.83 10.10 5.98
N HIS A 7 7.81 9.25 6.11
CA HIS A 7 6.76 9.13 5.11
C HIS A 7 6.07 10.48 4.86
N ASN A 8 5.70 11.20 5.92
CA ASN A 8 5.05 12.49 5.83
C ASN A 8 5.94 13.57 5.19
N LYS A 9 7.24 13.61 5.54
CA LYS A 9 8.22 14.52 4.93
C LYS A 9 8.28 14.35 3.41
N TRP A 10 8.41 13.11 2.94
CA TRP A 10 8.49 12.83 1.51
C TRP A 10 7.14 12.97 0.81
N ALA A 11 6.03 12.74 1.51
CA ALA A 11 4.69 12.96 0.98
C ALA A 11 4.45 14.46 0.71
N GLU A 12 4.83 15.34 1.64
CA GLU A 12 4.75 16.78 1.47
C GLU A 12 5.57 17.24 0.24
N LYS A 13 6.77 16.67 0.05
CA LYS A 13 7.62 16.96 -1.12
C LYS A 13 6.95 16.57 -2.45
N LEU A 14 6.06 15.58 -2.44
CA LEU A 14 5.26 15.14 -3.59
C LEU A 14 3.92 15.90 -3.75
N GLY A 15 3.73 16.95 -2.94
CA GLY A 15 2.51 17.76 -2.91
C GLY A 15 1.31 17.03 -2.32
N ILE A 16 1.54 16.06 -1.43
CA ILE A 16 0.49 15.32 -0.74
C ILE A 16 0.26 15.93 0.64
N SER A 17 -1.00 16.21 0.97
CA SER A 17 -1.33 16.72 2.30
C SER A 17 -1.01 15.73 3.42
N ILE A 18 -0.64 16.25 4.59
CA ILE A 18 -0.35 15.43 5.78
C ILE A 18 -1.56 14.58 6.20
N GLN A 19 -2.78 15.06 5.99
CA GLN A 19 -4.01 14.32 6.26
C GLN A 19 -4.13 13.09 5.35
N VAL A 20 -3.81 13.21 4.06
CA VAL A 20 -3.80 12.08 3.13
C VAL A 20 -2.69 11.10 3.49
N SER A 21 -1.48 11.59 3.75
CA SER A 21 -0.33 10.75 4.12
C SER A 21 -0.61 9.94 5.39
N ASN A 22 -1.07 10.59 6.47
CA ASN A 22 -1.43 9.91 7.72
C ASN A 22 -2.55 8.88 7.53
N TYR A 23 -3.56 9.20 6.72
CA TYR A 23 -4.64 8.26 6.42
C TYR A 23 -4.11 7.01 5.71
N VAL A 24 -3.23 7.18 4.73
CA VAL A 24 -2.67 6.07 3.97
C VAL A 24 -1.71 5.23 4.82
N ASN A 25 -0.83 5.86 5.62
CA ASN A 25 0.03 5.14 6.56
C ASN A 25 -0.81 4.32 7.56
N CYS A 26 -1.85 4.94 8.13
CA CYS A 26 -2.76 4.23 9.03
C CYS A 26 -3.46 3.05 8.35
N LEU A 27 -3.84 3.18 7.08
CA LEU A 27 -4.50 2.11 6.33
C LEU A 27 -3.55 0.97 5.97
N ILE A 28 -2.29 1.26 5.65
CA ILE A 28 -1.32 0.22 5.31
C ILE A 28 -0.90 -0.52 6.57
N ASP A 29 -0.61 0.19 7.66
CA ASP A 29 -0.05 -0.39 8.89
C ASP A 29 -1.13 -0.97 9.81
N SER A 30 -2.30 -0.34 9.86
CA SER A 30 -3.42 -0.71 10.71
C SER A 30 -4.76 -0.63 9.94
N PRO A 31 -4.94 -1.40 8.86
CA PRO A 31 -6.15 -1.35 8.03
C PRO A 31 -7.45 -1.61 8.81
N GLU A 32 -7.39 -2.34 9.94
CA GLU A 32 -8.51 -2.55 10.84
C GLU A 32 -9.05 -1.27 11.49
N LYS A 33 -8.25 -0.20 11.52
CA LYS A 33 -8.63 1.11 12.03
C LYS A 33 -9.26 2.01 10.97
N CYS A 34 -9.47 1.49 9.75
CA CYS A 34 -10.01 2.23 8.62
C CYS A 34 -11.41 1.72 8.20
N PRO A 35 -12.51 2.17 8.85
CA PRO A 35 -13.87 1.67 8.57
C PRO A 35 -14.25 1.76 7.09
N GLY A 36 -13.98 2.88 6.43
CA GLY A 36 -14.31 3.06 5.01
C GLY A 36 -13.58 2.08 4.08
N PHE A 37 -12.35 1.67 4.44
CA PHE A 37 -11.63 0.63 3.69
C PHE A 37 -12.25 -0.74 3.93
N LEU A 38 -12.60 -1.06 5.17
CA LEU A 38 -13.18 -2.34 5.51
C LEU A 38 -14.58 -2.51 4.90
N ASP A 39 -15.37 -1.45 4.84
CA ASP A 39 -16.69 -1.46 4.19
C ASP A 39 -16.53 -1.62 2.66
N PHE A 40 -15.54 -0.94 2.08
CA PHE A 40 -15.18 -1.14 0.67
C PHE A 40 -14.74 -2.58 0.37
N ALA A 41 -13.91 -3.16 1.23
CA ALA A 41 -13.40 -4.52 1.08
C ALA A 41 -14.48 -5.59 1.31
N ALA A 42 -15.46 -5.31 2.18
CA ALA A 42 -16.59 -6.19 2.45
C ALA A 42 -17.55 -6.31 1.26
N ASP A 43 -17.64 -5.27 0.44
CA ASP A 43 -18.41 -5.32 -0.79
C ASP A 43 -17.59 -5.93 -1.93
N ARG A 44 -17.89 -7.20 -2.24
CA ARG A 44 -17.22 -7.95 -3.31
C ARG A 44 -17.32 -7.25 -4.66
N ASP A 45 -18.41 -6.54 -4.94
CA ASP A 45 -18.62 -5.92 -6.25
C ASP A 45 -17.57 -4.84 -6.52
N ASN A 46 -17.01 -4.24 -5.46
CA ASN A 46 -15.90 -3.29 -5.56
C ASN A 46 -14.61 -3.90 -6.11
N TRP A 47 -14.41 -5.21 -6.09
CA TRP A 47 -13.18 -5.86 -6.56
C TRP A 47 -13.43 -7.14 -7.37
N LEU A 48 -14.62 -7.29 -7.95
CA LEU A 48 -15.02 -8.46 -8.75
C LEU A 48 -14.07 -8.77 -9.93
N ASP A 49 -13.41 -7.76 -10.50
CA ASP A 49 -12.43 -7.98 -11.57
C ASP A 49 -11.12 -8.62 -11.10
N PHE A 50 -10.85 -8.68 -9.79
CA PHE A 50 -9.73 -9.45 -9.24
C PHE A 50 -9.84 -10.94 -9.60
N TYR A 51 -11.04 -11.53 -9.51
CA TYR A 51 -11.29 -12.92 -9.94
C TYR A 51 -10.97 -13.10 -11.42
N LYS A 52 -11.44 -12.16 -12.26
CA LYS A 52 -11.19 -12.19 -13.71
C LYS A 52 -9.70 -12.18 -14.04
N ARG A 53 -8.88 -11.50 -13.22
CA ARG A 53 -7.44 -11.36 -13.43
C ARG A 53 -6.64 -12.54 -12.88
N THR A 54 -7.04 -13.07 -11.73
CA THR A 54 -6.24 -14.07 -10.98
C THR A 54 -6.77 -15.48 -11.08
N HIS A 55 -7.99 -15.66 -11.61
CA HIS A 55 -8.76 -16.91 -11.57
C HIS A 55 -8.92 -17.46 -10.14
N SER A 56 -8.70 -16.61 -9.12
CA SER A 56 -8.74 -16.97 -7.71
C SER A 56 -10.17 -16.88 -7.17
N SER A 57 -10.79 -18.02 -6.89
CA SER A 57 -12.13 -18.12 -6.27
C SER A 57 -12.16 -17.73 -4.79
N TRP A 58 -11.17 -16.97 -4.33
CA TRP A 58 -11.00 -16.59 -2.94
C TRP A 58 -11.19 -15.07 -2.75
N PRO A 59 -11.97 -14.61 -1.76
CA PRO A 59 -12.92 -15.35 -0.91
C PRO A 59 -14.32 -15.43 -1.57
N TYR A 60 -14.41 -15.85 -2.84
CA TYR A 60 -15.62 -15.75 -3.68
C TYR A 60 -16.88 -16.43 -3.11
N LYS A 61 -16.72 -17.36 -2.16
CA LYS A 61 -17.82 -18.11 -1.51
C LYS A 61 -18.28 -17.52 -0.17
N ALA A 62 -17.65 -16.47 0.34
CA ALA A 62 -18.00 -15.88 1.63
C ALA A 62 -18.92 -14.65 1.47
N ASN A 63 -19.98 -14.57 2.26
CA ASN A 63 -20.74 -13.32 2.42
C ASN A 63 -19.98 -12.38 3.36
N LEU A 64 -18.99 -11.68 2.82
CA LEU A 64 -18.09 -10.83 3.61
C LEU A 64 -18.81 -9.70 4.36
N LYS A 65 -19.93 -9.18 3.83
CA LYS A 65 -20.76 -8.18 4.52
C LYS A 65 -21.31 -8.74 5.84
N SER A 66 -21.81 -9.98 5.84
CA SER A 66 -22.28 -10.63 7.08
C SER A 66 -21.16 -10.95 8.06
N LEU A 67 -19.92 -11.08 7.59
CA LEU A 67 -18.75 -11.35 8.44
C LEU A 67 -18.16 -10.07 9.03
N ARG A 68 -18.64 -8.88 8.65
CA ARG A 68 -18.13 -7.59 9.15
C ARG A 68 -18.21 -7.47 10.67
N SER A 69 -19.23 -8.07 11.29
CA SER A 69 -19.41 -8.13 12.74
C SER A 69 -18.36 -8.99 13.45
N ASP A 70 -17.81 -10.00 12.77
CA ASP A 70 -16.65 -10.77 13.22
C ASP A 70 -15.39 -10.18 12.57
N SER A 71 -14.93 -9.07 13.15
CA SER A 71 -13.77 -8.32 12.65
C SER A 71 -12.52 -9.19 12.51
N HIS A 72 -12.32 -10.21 13.35
CA HIS A 72 -11.15 -11.08 13.25
C HIS A 72 -11.26 -12.03 12.05
N LEU A 73 -12.38 -12.74 11.90
CA LEU A 73 -12.58 -13.64 10.77
C LEU A 73 -12.61 -12.89 9.44
N PHE A 74 -13.23 -11.71 9.39
CA PHE A 74 -13.25 -10.82 8.23
C PHE A 74 -11.83 -10.44 7.78
N ARG A 75 -11.00 -9.98 8.73
CA ARG A 75 -9.62 -9.58 8.47
C ARG A 75 -8.76 -10.74 8.01
N LYS A 76 -8.88 -11.89 8.68
CA LYS A 76 -8.19 -13.12 8.31
C LYS A 76 -8.59 -13.60 6.90
N LEU A 77 -9.87 -13.49 6.54
CA LEU A 77 -10.39 -13.84 5.22
C LEU A 77 -10.09 -12.83 4.11
N LEU A 78 -9.49 -11.69 4.41
CA LEU A 78 -9.01 -10.74 3.41
C LEU A 78 -7.50 -10.50 3.52
N TRP A 79 -6.86 -11.17 4.48
CA TRP A 79 -5.46 -11.06 4.84
C TRP A 79 -5.11 -9.59 5.14
N ILE A 80 -6.04 -8.93 5.83
CA ILE A 80 -5.97 -7.56 6.33
C ILE A 80 -5.49 -7.64 7.78
N GLU A 81 -4.24 -8.02 7.99
CA GLU A 81 -3.60 -8.13 9.31
C GLU A 81 -2.23 -7.43 9.30
N HIS A 82 -1.81 -6.93 10.48
CA HIS A 82 -0.58 -6.17 10.74
C HIS A 82 0.71 -6.84 10.20
N ASP A 83 0.71 -8.17 9.99
CA ASP A 83 1.86 -8.98 9.55
C ASP A 83 1.66 -9.72 8.20
N ALA A 84 0.63 -9.37 7.43
CA ALA A 84 0.31 -10.05 6.16
C ALA A 84 1.42 -9.91 5.08
N GLY A 85 2.44 -9.09 5.33
CA GLY A 85 3.56 -8.80 4.42
C GLY A 85 4.54 -9.94 4.14
N ARG A 86 4.47 -11.09 4.83
CA ARG A 86 5.50 -12.16 4.73
C ARG A 86 5.21 -13.32 3.77
N GLY A 87 4.19 -13.26 2.89
CA GLY A 87 3.85 -14.39 2.00
C GLY A 87 3.07 -14.07 0.72
N ARG A 88 2.76 -15.13 -0.07
CA ARG A 88 1.93 -15.09 -1.30
C ARG A 88 0.54 -14.45 -1.08
N SER A 89 0.13 -14.34 0.19
CA SER A 89 -0.88 -13.49 0.83
C SER A 89 -1.19 -12.13 0.22
N ASN A 90 -0.14 -11.46 -0.25
CA ASN A 90 -0.11 -10.01 -0.28
C ASN A 90 -0.84 -9.43 -1.50
N LYS A 91 -0.99 -10.22 -2.57
CA LYS A 91 -1.55 -9.73 -3.83
C LYS A 91 -2.99 -9.25 -3.69
N THR A 92 -3.80 -9.90 -2.87
CA THR A 92 -5.21 -9.52 -2.69
C THR A 92 -5.34 -8.26 -1.85
N ALA A 93 -4.70 -8.22 -0.68
CA ALA A 93 -4.72 -7.03 0.19
C ALA A 93 -4.17 -5.81 -0.54
N THR A 94 -3.00 -5.94 -1.19
CA THR A 94 -2.40 -4.89 -2.04
C THR A 94 -3.38 -4.44 -3.14
N TYR A 95 -4.02 -5.38 -3.84
CA TYR A 95 -4.96 -5.05 -4.90
C TYR A 95 -6.18 -4.28 -4.38
N ILE A 96 -6.81 -4.74 -3.29
CA ILE A 96 -7.99 -4.10 -2.72
C ILE A 96 -7.62 -2.72 -2.15
N GLN A 97 -6.50 -2.60 -1.45
CA GLN A 97 -5.97 -1.31 -0.97
C GLN A 97 -5.77 -0.33 -2.12
N LEU A 98 -5.02 -0.73 -3.16
CA LEU A 98 -4.74 0.15 -4.30
C LEU A 98 -6.03 0.51 -5.06
N LYS A 99 -6.98 -0.43 -5.19
CA LYS A 99 -8.28 -0.14 -5.80
C LYS A 99 -9.09 0.85 -4.97
N PHE A 100 -9.06 0.73 -3.64
CA PHE A 100 -9.68 1.69 -2.74
C PHE A 100 -9.03 3.07 -2.85
N MET A 101 -7.69 3.16 -2.88
CA MET A 101 -6.97 4.42 -3.08
C MET A 101 -7.37 5.12 -4.37
N ARG A 102 -7.51 4.36 -5.47
CA ARG A 102 -8.00 4.89 -6.76
C ARG A 102 -9.39 5.52 -6.67
N HIS A 103 -10.28 5.01 -5.82
CA HIS A 103 -11.59 5.63 -5.59
C HIS A 103 -11.50 6.94 -4.80
N LYS A 104 -10.44 7.13 -3.99
CA LYS A 104 -10.23 8.34 -3.20
C LYS A 104 -9.51 9.45 -3.98
N GLY A 105 -8.71 9.10 -4.97
CA GLY A 105 -8.09 10.04 -5.90
C GLY A 105 -6.56 9.94 -5.98
N SER A 106 -5.97 10.73 -6.87
CA SER A 106 -4.56 10.61 -7.25
C SER A 106 -3.58 10.81 -6.08
N GLU A 107 -3.85 11.76 -5.16
CA GLU A 107 -3.00 11.94 -3.96
C GLU A 107 -2.92 10.68 -3.09
N TYR A 108 -4.03 9.97 -2.90
CA TYR A 108 -4.06 8.72 -2.12
C TYR A 108 -3.28 7.60 -2.81
N VAL A 109 -3.33 7.54 -4.15
CA VAL A 109 -2.56 6.57 -4.93
C VAL A 109 -1.07 6.88 -4.84
N LYS A 110 -0.66 8.14 -5.00
CA LYS A 110 0.73 8.57 -4.81
C LYS A 110 1.25 8.25 -3.41
N ALA A 111 0.47 8.56 -2.37
CA ALA A 111 0.83 8.28 -0.98
C ALA A 111 1.03 6.77 -0.75
N TRP A 112 0.17 5.93 -1.33
CA TRP A 112 0.27 4.48 -1.20
C TRP A 112 1.56 3.96 -1.85
N TYR A 113 1.87 4.42 -3.07
CA TYR A 113 3.11 4.05 -3.75
C TYR A 113 4.35 4.55 -2.99
N LEU A 114 4.31 5.79 -2.49
CA LEU A 114 5.40 6.37 -1.74
C LEU A 114 5.69 5.57 -0.46
N HIS A 115 4.65 5.18 0.28
CA HIS A 115 4.81 4.35 1.47
C HIS A 115 5.55 3.05 1.15
N HIS A 116 5.08 2.27 0.17
CA HIS A 116 5.73 1.01 -0.23
C HIS A 116 7.14 1.22 -0.80
N ALA A 117 7.37 2.31 -1.54
CA ALA A 117 8.68 2.64 -2.08
C ALA A 117 9.70 2.89 -0.96
N LEU A 118 9.36 3.72 0.03
CA LEU A 118 10.23 4.02 1.17
C LEU A 118 10.51 2.76 2.00
N ASP A 119 9.50 1.93 2.22
CA ASP A 119 9.63 0.63 2.88
C ASP A 119 10.61 -0.31 2.18
N TYR A 120 10.56 -0.32 0.85
CA TYR A 120 11.45 -1.15 0.05
C TYR A 120 12.87 -0.59 0.04
N VAL A 121 13.04 0.72 -0.06
CA VAL A 121 14.34 1.37 0.01
C VAL A 121 15.01 1.08 1.34
N GLU A 122 14.31 1.29 2.46
CA GLU A 122 14.81 0.98 3.80
C GLU A 122 15.29 -0.48 3.91
N LYS A 123 14.49 -1.43 3.41
CA LYS A 123 14.77 -2.87 3.52
C LYS A 123 15.86 -3.37 2.59
N LEU A 124 16.05 -2.75 1.42
CA LEU A 124 16.82 -3.32 0.31
C LEU A 124 18.03 -2.48 -0.13
N ALA A 125 18.14 -1.21 0.26
CA ALA A 125 19.19 -0.31 -0.20
C ALA A 125 20.61 -0.78 0.16
N ALA A 126 20.77 -1.57 1.22
CA ALA A 126 22.06 -2.15 1.60
C ALA A 126 22.58 -3.19 0.59
N ALA A 127 21.70 -3.81 -0.20
CA ALA A 127 22.03 -4.91 -1.10
C ALA A 127 21.76 -4.61 -2.58
N TYR A 128 20.92 -3.61 -2.87
CA TYR A 128 20.44 -3.35 -4.22
C TYR A 128 20.43 -1.85 -4.56
N PRO A 129 20.73 -1.48 -5.81
CA PRO A 129 20.61 -0.10 -6.25
C PRO A 129 19.14 0.34 -6.30
N ILE A 130 18.90 1.65 -6.13
CA ILE A 130 17.56 2.24 -6.11
C ILE A 130 16.72 1.84 -7.34
N GLU A 131 17.29 1.82 -8.54
CA GLU A 131 16.55 1.43 -9.76
C GLU A 131 16.05 -0.03 -9.72
N GLU A 132 16.82 -0.95 -9.14
CA GLU A 132 16.38 -2.34 -9.01
C GLU A 132 15.23 -2.43 -7.99
N ILE A 133 15.32 -1.67 -6.90
CA ILE A 133 14.28 -1.61 -5.87
C ILE A 133 12.96 -1.06 -6.46
N LEU A 134 13.04 0.03 -7.25
CA LEU A 134 11.89 0.62 -7.93
C LEU A 134 11.29 -0.32 -8.98
N SER A 135 12.13 -1.06 -9.73
CA SER A 135 11.68 -2.06 -10.70
C SER A 135 10.87 -3.17 -10.03
N ARG A 136 11.31 -3.65 -8.86
CA ARG A 136 10.57 -4.66 -8.07
C ARG A 136 9.20 -4.15 -7.59
N LEU A 137 9.08 -2.86 -7.27
CA LEU A 137 7.79 -2.24 -6.92
C LEU A 137 6.87 -2.17 -8.16
N GLU A 138 7.42 -1.80 -9.31
CA GLU A 138 6.69 -1.73 -10.57
C GLU A 138 6.19 -3.10 -11.02
N GLU A 139 7.02 -4.15 -10.99
CA GLU A 139 6.63 -5.53 -11.35
C GLU A 139 5.48 -6.08 -10.50
N ARG A 140 5.41 -5.67 -9.23
CA ARG A 140 4.34 -6.09 -8.30
C ARG A 140 3.04 -5.32 -8.51
N THR A 141 3.13 -4.17 -9.16
CA THR A 141 2.00 -3.27 -9.39
C THR A 141 1.78 -3.11 -10.90
N LYS A 142 0.88 -2.22 -11.31
CA LYS A 142 0.76 -1.86 -12.73
C LYS A 142 1.26 -0.43 -12.86
N THR A 143 2.09 -0.15 -13.86
CA THR A 143 2.56 1.19 -14.19
C THR A 143 1.39 2.16 -14.35
N CYS A 144 1.52 3.33 -13.73
CA CYS A 144 0.56 4.43 -13.79
C CYS A 144 1.27 5.76 -13.50
N PRO A 145 0.67 6.90 -13.87
CA PRO A 145 1.29 8.22 -13.68
C PRO A 145 1.70 8.51 -12.22
N GLU A 146 0.92 8.04 -11.25
CA GLU A 146 1.23 8.21 -9.84
C GLU A 146 2.48 7.44 -9.40
N LEU A 147 2.67 6.23 -9.92
CA LEU A 147 3.88 5.46 -9.65
C LEU A 147 5.11 6.14 -10.26
N GLU A 148 5.01 6.65 -11.50
CA GLU A 148 6.12 7.37 -12.12
C GLU A 148 6.49 8.63 -11.35
N ALA A 149 5.50 9.41 -10.89
CA ALA A 149 5.76 10.57 -10.04
C ALA A 149 6.50 10.20 -8.74
N VAL A 150 6.17 9.07 -8.12
CA VAL A 150 6.89 8.55 -6.95
C VAL A 150 8.30 8.12 -7.32
N LYS A 151 8.48 7.35 -8.41
CA LYS A 151 9.80 6.91 -8.87
C LYS A 151 10.72 8.10 -9.15
N ASP A 152 10.22 9.13 -9.81
CA ASP A 152 10.98 10.34 -10.12
C ASP A 152 11.38 11.12 -8.86
N LEU A 153 10.49 11.19 -7.85
CA LEU A 153 10.82 11.74 -6.54
C LEU A 153 11.96 10.96 -5.88
N ILE A 154 11.85 9.63 -5.81
CA ILE A 154 12.85 8.77 -5.17
C ILE A 154 14.20 8.90 -5.88
N ARG A 155 14.22 8.89 -7.22
CA ARG A 155 15.44 9.08 -8.01
C ARG A 155 16.13 10.40 -7.70
N SER A 156 15.36 11.49 -7.79
CA SER A 156 15.88 12.85 -7.66
C SER A 156 16.38 13.18 -6.25
N ASN A 157 15.96 12.40 -5.24
CA ASN A 157 16.27 12.65 -3.83
C ASN A 157 16.92 11.46 -3.12
N SER A 158 17.39 10.46 -3.86
CA SER A 158 17.86 9.17 -3.33
C SER A 158 18.88 9.30 -2.19
N THR A 159 19.88 10.18 -2.34
CA THR A 159 20.88 10.42 -1.28
C THR A 159 20.25 10.94 0.02
N GLN A 160 19.34 11.91 -0.06
CA GLN A 160 18.68 12.48 1.12
C GLN A 160 17.72 11.47 1.76
N ILE A 161 17.01 10.69 0.95
CA ILE A 161 16.13 9.62 1.43
C ILE A 161 16.94 8.60 2.23
N LEU A 162 18.08 8.14 1.70
CA LEU A 162 18.94 7.18 2.40
C LEU A 162 19.46 7.73 3.73
N GLN A 163 19.89 9.01 3.76
CA GLN A 163 20.31 9.67 4.99
C GLN A 163 19.19 9.76 6.03
N ASP A 164 17.97 10.13 5.61
CA ASP A 164 16.82 10.19 6.50
C ASP A 164 16.46 8.81 7.08
N LEU A 165 16.60 7.76 6.27
CA LEU A 165 16.32 6.39 6.69
C LEU A 165 17.38 5.87 7.68
N GLU A 166 18.66 6.15 7.42
CA GLU A 166 19.77 5.77 8.32
C GLU A 166 19.71 6.50 9.67
N SER A 167 19.33 7.78 9.67
CA SER A 167 19.30 8.62 10.89
C SER A 167 18.18 8.26 11.88
N ASN A 168 17.24 7.41 11.47
CA ASN A 168 16.09 6.98 12.27
C ASN A 168 16.02 5.45 12.44
N SER A 169 17.11 4.74 12.12
CA SER A 169 17.25 3.27 12.26
C SER A 169 17.85 2.85 13.60
#